data_AF-A0AA96N723-F1
#
_entry.id   AF-A0AA96N723-F1
#
_cell.length_a   1.000
_cell.length_b   1.000
_cell.length_c   1.000
_cell.angle_alpha   90.00
_cell.angle_beta   90.00
_cell.angle_gamma   90.00
#
_symmetry.space_group_name_H-M   'P 1'
#
loop_
_entity.id
_entity.type
_entity.pdbx_description
1 polymer ?
#
loop_
_entity_poly.entity_id
_entity_poly.type
_entity_poly.pdbx_seq_one_letter_code
_entity_poly.pdbx_strand_id
1 'polypeptide(L)' 'MPLYSMKEIWTPLKWVGIKFFKTLDDGSYYVKVGSRPRKRIS' A
#
# COMPACT_ATOMS: atom_id res chain seq x y z
N MET A 1 5.50 13.53 13.31
CA MET A 1 5.06 12.19 12.83
C MET A 1 6.17 11.65 11.97
N PRO A 2 6.73 10.45 12.24
CA PRO A 2 7.75 9.89 11.36
C PRO A 2 7.16 9.84 9.95
N LEU A 3 7.82 10.53 9.02
CA LEU A 3 7.37 10.72 7.66
C LEU A 3 7.62 9.41 6.91
N TYR A 4 6.83 8.36 7.23
CA TYR A 4 6.90 7.09 6.52
C TYR A 4 6.68 7.38 5.04
N SER A 5 7.79 7.36 4.28
CA SER A 5 7.78 7.66 2.86
C SER A 5 7.11 6.50 2.16
N MET A 6 5.79 6.59 2.03
CA MET A 6 4.94 5.57 1.47
C MET A 6 4.69 5.89 0.00
N LYS A 7 5.11 4.99 -0.89
CA LYS A 7 4.86 5.10 -2.34
C LYS A 7 3.73 4.17 -2.74
N GLU A 8 2.76 4.68 -3.49
CA GLU A 8 1.78 3.82 -4.16
C GLU A 8 2.46 3.11 -5.34
N ILE A 9 2.24 1.80 -5.44
CA ILE A 9 2.68 0.99 -6.59
C ILE A 9 1.52 0.89 -7.56
N TRP A 10 1.70 1.39 -8.77
CA TRP A 10 0.74 1.20 -9.84
C TRP A 10 0.76 -0.26 -10.28
N THR A 11 -0.40 -0.92 -10.19
CA THR A 11 -0.59 -2.32 -10.59
C THR A 11 -1.91 -2.43 -11.37
N PRO A 12 -2.04 -3.40 -12.29
CA PRO A 12 -3.31 -3.65 -12.98
C PRO A 12 -4.45 -3.97 -12.00
N LEU A 13 -4.12 -4.51 -10.83
CA LEU A 13 -5.02 -4.76 -9.71
C LEU A 13 -5.74 -3.49 -9.18
N LYS A 14 -5.19 -2.29 -9.48
CA LYS A 14 -5.81 -1.00 -9.17
C LYS A 14 -7.17 -0.84 -9.85
N TRP A 15 -7.36 -1.41 -11.04
CA TRP A 15 -8.65 -1.36 -11.75
C TRP A 15 -9.73 -2.20 -11.06
N VAL A 16 -9.32 -3.25 -10.35
CA VAL A 16 -10.22 -4.11 -9.55
C VAL A 16 -10.37 -3.57 -8.11
N GLY A 17 -9.87 -2.37 -7.82
CA GLY A 17 -9.98 -1.72 -6.51
C GLY A 17 -8.94 -2.18 -5.49
N ILE A 18 -7.90 -2.89 -5.91
CA ILE A 18 -6.79 -3.31 -5.04
C ILE A 18 -5.61 -2.35 -5.27
N LYS A 19 -5.26 -1.58 -4.24
CA LYS A 19 -4.13 -0.64 -4.25
C LYS A 19 -3.00 -1.18 -3.40
N PHE A 20 -1.78 -1.13 -3.94
CA PHE A 20 -0.57 -1.50 -3.23
C PHE A 20 0.23 -0.26 -2.85
N PHE A 21 0.80 -0.29 -1.66
CA PHE A 21 1.68 0.74 -1.14
C PHE A 21 2.93 0.08 -0.57
N LYS A 22 4.08 0.72 -0.75
CA LYS A 22 5.35 0.29 -0.19
C LYS A 22 5.93 1.40 0.66
N THR A 23 6.42 1.03 1.83
CA THR A 23 7.17 1.95 2.70
C THR A 23 8.63 1.91 2.30
N LEU A 24 9.23 3.08 2.03
CA LEU A 24 10.65 3.20 1.68
C LEU A 24 11.58 2.92 2.86
N ASP A 25 11.12 3.21 4.07
CA ASP A 25 11.90 3.17 5.31
C ASP A 25 12.07 1.75 5.86
N ASP A 26 10.95 1.02 5.94
CA ASP A 26 10.85 -0.28 6.62
C ASP A 26 10.74 -1.45 5.62
N GLY A 27 10.62 -1.16 4.32
CA GLY A 27 10.41 -2.16 3.27
C GLY A 27 9.03 -2.83 3.31
N SER A 28 8.20 -2.54 4.32
CA SER A 28 6.92 -3.21 4.50
C SER A 28 5.87 -2.79 3.46
N TYR A 29 5.13 -3.79 2.99
CA TYR A 29 4.10 -3.66 1.97
C TYR A 29 2.72 -3.53 2.60
N TYR A 30 1.88 -2.72 1.98
CA TYR A 30 0.51 -2.50 2.40
C TYR A 30 -0.43 -2.68 1.22
N VAL A 31 -1.54 -3.34 1.47
CA VAL A 31 -2.62 -3.49 0.49
C VAL A 31 -3.88 -2.80 1.02
N LYS A 32 -4.58 -2.11 0.11
CA LYS A 32 -5.93 -1.62 0.33
C LYS A 32 -6.84 -2.29 -0.69
N VAL A 33 -7.85 -3.01 -0.21
CA VAL A 33 -8.85 -3.65 -1.08
C VAL A 33 -10.17 -2.92 -0.88
N GLY A 34 -10.57 -2.13 -1.88
CA GLY A 34 -11.82 -1.34 -1.86
C GLY A 34 -11.91 -0.42 -0.64
N SER A 35 -13.01 -0.57 0.11
CA SER A 35 -13.31 0.22 1.32
C SER A 35 -12.67 -0.32 2.60
N ARG A 36 -11.93 -1.43 2.54
CA ARG A 36 -11.27 -1.99 3.73
C ARG A 36 -10.08 -1.12 4.17
N PRO A 37 -9.79 -1.04 5.48
CA PRO A 37 -8.59 -0.37 5.96
C PRO A 37 -7.33 -1.04 5.39
N ARG A 38 -6.27 -0.23 5.22
CA ARG A 38 -4.97 -0.71 4.72
C ARG A 38 -4.43 -1.81 5.65
N LYS A 39 -4.07 -2.96 5.10
CA LYS A 39 -3.41 -4.04 5.84
C LYS A 39 -1.94 -4.11 5.47
N ARG A 40 -1.07 -4.26 6.48
CA ARG A 40 0.35 -4.61 6.29
C ARG A 40 0.41 -6.08 5.88
N ILE A 41 1.19 -6.40 4.85
CA ILE A 41 1.28 -7.76 4.30
C ILE A 41 2.53 -8.46 4.84
N SER A 42 3.65 -7.76 4.95
CA SER A 42 4.81 -8.02 5.82
C SER A 42 5.87 -6.97 5.55
#